data_AF-A0A166B354-F1
#
_entry.id   AF-A0A166B354-F1
#
_cell.length_a   1.000
_cell.length_b   1.000
_cell.length_c   1.000
_cell.angle_alpha   90.00
_cell.angle_beta   90.00
_cell.angle_gamma   90.00
#
_symmetry.space_group_name_H-M   'P 1'
#
loop_
_entity.id
_entity.type
_entity.pdbx_description
1 polymer ?
#
loop_
_entity_poly.entity_id
_entity_poly.type
_entity_poly.pdbx_seq_one_letter_code
_entity_poly.pdbx_strand_id
1 'polypeptide(L)'
;RIIISESAFLIWKIRCERRIQHEDDVDWTLSQAEIANRWQAIINMRISTDRLLTHKSRHKRGALGTQTVLHTWRGLLENEESLPKDWIRRPGCLVGIGTRRIWHPG
;
A
#
# COMPACT_ATOMS: atom_id res chain seq x y z
N ARG A 1 1.79 -7.59 9.52
CA ARG A 1 0.48 -8.27 9.27
C ARG A 1 -0.46 -7.47 8.36
N ILE A 2 -0.36 -6.13 8.28
CA ILE A 2 -1.22 -5.26 7.45
C ILE A 2 -1.29 -5.75 5.98
N ILE A 3 -0.14 -5.98 5.33
CA ILE A 3 -0.09 -6.39 3.91
C ILE A 3 -0.90 -7.66 3.62
N ILE A 4 -0.82 -8.67 4.50
CA ILE A 4 -1.53 -9.94 4.32
C ILE A 4 -3.04 -9.70 4.39
N SER A 5 -3.50 -8.92 5.37
CA SER A 5 -4.92 -8.60 5.53
C SER A 5 -5.46 -7.76 4.37
N GLU A 6 -4.74 -6.73 3.93
CA GLU A 6 -5.15 -5.91 2.77
C GLU A 6 -5.18 -6.74 1.48
N SER A 7 -4.22 -7.64 1.28
CA SER A 7 -4.19 -8.53 0.12
C SER A 7 -5.35 -9.53 0.14
N ALA A 8 -5.64 -10.14 1.30
CA ALA A 8 -6.79 -11.03 1.46
C ALA A 8 -8.12 -10.29 1.22
N PHE A 9 -8.24 -9.05 1.71
CA PHE A 9 -9.41 -8.21 1.49
C PHE A 9 -9.57 -7.85 0.01
N LEU A 10 -8.49 -7.51 -0.70
CA LEU A 10 -8.52 -7.27 -2.15
C LEU A 10 -8.96 -8.51 -2.92
N ILE A 11 -8.42 -9.69 -2.59
CA ILE A 11 -8.84 -10.97 -3.20
C ILE A 11 -10.33 -11.20 -2.98
N TRP A 12 -10.80 -11.02 -1.75
CA TRP A 12 -12.22 -11.16 -1.43
C TRP A 12 -13.08 -10.17 -2.24
N LYS A 13 -12.68 -8.89 -2.31
CA LYS A 13 -13.39 -7.86 -3.06
C LYS A 13 -13.48 -8.19 -4.55
N ILE A 14 -12.39 -8.65 -5.16
CA ILE A 14 -12.37 -9.08 -6.57
C ILE A 14 -13.35 -10.25 -6.80
N ARG A 15 -13.42 -11.21 -5.87
CA ARG A 15 -14.36 -12.34 -5.99
C ARG A 15 -15.82 -11.90 -5.86
N CYS A 16 -16.10 -10.94 -4.99
CA CYS A 16 -17.43 -10.35 -4.87
C CYS A 16 -17.81 -9.52 -6.10
N GLU A 17 -16.88 -8.73 -6.65
CA GLU A 17 -17.06 -7.97 -7.89
C GLU A 17 -17.44 -8.89 -9.04
N ARG A 18 -16.68 -9.99 -9.23
CA ARG A 18 -17.03 -11.02 -10.21
C ARG A 18 -18.44 -11.55 -10.02
N ARG A 19 -18.78 -11.95 -8.79
CA ARG A 19 -20.06 -12.60 -8.49
C ARG A 19 -21.26 -11.66 -8.61
N ILE A 20 -21.12 -10.37 -8.34
CA ILE A 20 -22.25 -9.42 -8.30
C ILE A 20 -22.41 -8.67 -9.62
N GLN A 21 -21.30 -8.30 -10.27
CA GLN A 21 -21.32 -7.45 -11.46
C GLN A 21 -21.10 -8.22 -12.76
N HIS A 22 -20.54 -9.43 -12.67
CA HIS A 22 -20.08 -10.23 -13.81
C HIS A 22 -20.52 -11.69 -13.69
N GLU A 23 -21.68 -11.93 -13.06
CA GLU A 23 -22.21 -13.29 -12.83
C GLU A 23 -22.38 -14.07 -14.15
N ASP A 24 -22.83 -13.38 -15.19
CA ASP A 24 -23.07 -13.95 -16.53
C ASP A 24 -21.82 -13.95 -17.43
N ASP A 25 -20.70 -13.35 -16.98
CA ASP A 25 -19.45 -13.28 -17.73
C ASP A 25 -18.46 -14.32 -17.21
N VAL A 26 -18.50 -15.51 -17.83
CA VAL A 26 -17.67 -16.67 -17.48
C VAL A 26 -16.17 -16.36 -17.65
N ASP A 27 -15.83 -15.53 -18.64
CA ASP A 27 -14.47 -15.16 -19.02
C ASP A 27 -13.99 -13.86 -18.34
N TRP A 28 -14.76 -13.34 -17.38
CA TRP A 28 -14.34 -12.17 -16.63
C TRP A 28 -13.04 -12.43 -15.85
N THR A 29 -12.01 -11.68 -16.20
CA THR A 29 -10.70 -11.71 -15.53
C THR A 29 -10.12 -10.31 -15.44
N LEU A 30 -9.38 -10.05 -14.35
CA LEU A 30 -8.58 -8.84 -14.21
C LEU A 30 -7.17 -9.10 -14.73
N SER A 31 -6.63 -8.13 -15.46
CA SER A 31 -5.22 -8.16 -15.86
C SER A 31 -4.30 -8.04 -14.64
N GLN A 32 -3.09 -8.60 -14.74
CA GLN A 32 -2.10 -8.48 -13.67
C GLN A 32 -1.74 -7.01 -13.37
N ALA A 33 -1.73 -6.14 -14.38
CA ALA A 33 -1.50 -4.72 -14.21
C ALA A 33 -2.62 -4.05 -13.41
N GLU A 34 -3.88 -4.40 -13.69
CA GLU A 34 -5.04 -3.87 -12.97
C GLU A 34 -5.04 -4.33 -11.50
N ILE A 35 -4.72 -5.60 -11.25
CA ILE A 35 -4.58 -6.14 -9.88
C ILE A 35 -3.45 -5.40 -9.14
N ALA A 36 -2.30 -5.20 -9.79
CA ALA A 36 -1.15 -4.50 -9.24
C ALA A 36 -1.49 -3.04 -8.88
N ASN A 37 -2.14 -2.31 -9.78
CA ASN A 37 -2.56 -0.92 -9.57
C ASN A 37 -3.56 -0.81 -8.43
N ARG A 38 -4.57 -1.70 -8.39
CA ARG A 38 -5.56 -1.75 -7.29
C ARG A 38 -4.90 -2.04 -5.94
N TRP A 39 -3.95 -2.97 -5.91
CA TRP A 39 -3.18 -3.27 -4.69
C TRP A 39 -2.34 -2.08 -4.24
N GLN A 40 -1.59 -1.45 -5.16
CA GLN A 40 -0.81 -0.24 -4.85
C GLN A 40 -1.69 0.88 -4.30
N ALA A 41 -2.87 1.12 -4.89
CA ALA A 41 -3.80 2.12 -4.43
C ALA A 41 -4.26 1.86 -2.98
N ILE A 42 -4.60 0.61 -2.64
CA ILE A 42 -5.01 0.22 -1.28
C ILE A 42 -3.88 0.48 -0.28
N ILE A 43 -2.65 0.06 -0.61
CA ILE A 43 -1.51 0.23 0.29
C ILE A 43 -1.13 1.72 0.44
N ASN A 44 -1.13 2.50 -0.65
CA ASN A 44 -0.87 3.94 -0.61
C ASN A 44 -1.91 4.70 0.23
N MET A 45 -3.19 4.29 0.14
CA MET A 45 -4.25 4.82 1.00
C MET A 45 -3.99 4.48 2.46
N ARG A 46 -3.58 3.24 2.76
CA ARG A 46 -3.28 2.83 4.13
C ARG A 46 -2.09 3.58 4.73
N ILE A 47 -1.02 3.77 3.98
CA ILE A 47 0.13 4.60 4.38
C ILE A 47 -0.31 6.04 4.65
N SER A 48 -1.17 6.60 3.79
CA SER A 48 -1.69 7.95 3.96
C SER A 48 -2.53 8.09 5.24
N THR A 49 -3.36 7.09 5.55
CA THR A 49 -4.10 7.02 6.81
C THR A 49 -3.19 6.89 8.01
N ASP A 50 -2.23 5.95 8.00
CA ASP A 50 -1.30 5.75 9.11
C ASP A 50 -0.46 7.01 9.35
N ARG A 51 -0.02 7.68 8.28
CA ARG A 51 0.64 9.00 8.34
C ARG A 51 -0.24 10.04 9.02
N LEU A 52 -1.50 10.16 8.62
CA LEU A 52 -2.43 11.10 9.25
C LEU A 52 -2.59 10.81 10.75
N LEU A 53 -2.68 9.54 11.12
CA LEU A 53 -2.79 9.09 12.51
C LEU A 53 -1.53 9.38 13.34
N THR A 54 -0.37 9.63 12.74
CA THR A 54 0.83 10.08 13.49
C THR A 54 0.78 11.54 13.93
N HIS A 55 -0.13 12.36 13.39
CA HIS A 55 -0.22 13.78 13.77
C HIS A 55 -0.77 13.94 15.20
N LYS A 56 0.15 14.06 16.16
CA LYS A 56 -0.14 14.27 17.58
C LYS A 56 -1.02 15.49 17.86
N SER A 57 -0.91 16.54 17.05
CA SER A 57 -1.76 17.73 17.16
C SER A 57 -3.23 17.45 16.84
N ARG A 58 -3.52 16.50 15.93
CA ARG A 58 -4.88 16.09 15.55
C ARG A 58 -5.45 14.97 16.41
N HIS A 59 -4.61 14.03 16.85
CA HIS A 59 -5.10 12.79 17.48
C HIS A 59 -4.73 12.64 18.98
N LYS A 60 -4.09 13.64 19.60
CA LYS A 60 -3.76 13.71 21.04
C LYS A 60 -3.30 12.36 21.63
N ARG A 61 -4.19 11.65 22.35
CA ARG A 61 -3.92 10.35 23.01
C ARG A 61 -3.94 9.12 22.09
N GLY A 62 -4.57 9.21 20.91
CA GLY A 62 -4.67 8.12 19.93
C GLY A 62 -3.67 8.21 18.78
N ALA A 63 -2.71 9.14 18.85
CA ALA A 63 -1.75 9.33 17.78
C ALA A 63 -0.75 8.18 17.72
N LEU A 64 -0.56 7.60 16.53
CA LEU A 64 0.44 6.57 16.30
C LEU A 64 1.86 7.15 16.51
N GLY A 65 2.74 6.34 17.09
CA GLY A 65 4.16 6.67 17.16
C GLY A 65 4.74 6.77 15.74
N THR A 66 5.35 7.90 15.41
CA THR A 66 6.01 8.10 14.11
C THR A 66 7.01 6.99 13.80
N GLN A 67 7.77 6.55 14.80
CA GLN A 67 8.73 5.44 14.66
C GLN A 67 8.06 4.11 14.33
N THR A 68 6.87 3.85 14.91
CA THR A 68 6.10 2.64 14.62
C THR A 68 5.68 2.60 13.16
N VAL A 69 5.19 3.72 12.62
CA VAL A 69 4.78 3.81 11.22
C VAL A 69 6.00 3.72 10.28
N LEU A 70 7.11 4.41 10.59
CA LEU A 70 8.36 4.29 9.82
C LEU A 70 8.85 2.85 9.74
N HIS A 71 8.85 2.13 10.86
CA HIS A 71 9.31 0.75 10.90
C HIS A 71 8.35 -0.21 10.17
N THR A 72 7.05 0.04 10.27
CA THR A 72 6.02 -0.82 9.66
C THR A 72 6.08 -0.81 8.13
N TRP A 73 6.39 0.34 7.53
CA TRP A 73 6.38 0.54 6.08
C TRP A 73 7.76 0.51 5.43
N ARG A 74 8.82 0.29 6.23
CA ARG A 74 10.19 0.14 5.74
C ARG A 74 10.29 -1.04 4.77
N GLY A 75 11.01 -0.89 3.67
CA GLY A 75 11.22 -1.91 2.65
C GLY A 75 10.09 -2.06 1.62
N LEU A 76 9.00 -1.28 1.75
CA LEU A 76 7.86 -1.31 0.82
C LEU A 76 7.74 -0.02 -0.01
N LEU A 77 8.47 1.03 0.36
CA LEU A 77 8.39 2.31 -0.34
C LEU A 77 9.18 2.28 -1.64
N GLU A 78 8.63 2.88 -2.68
CA GLU A 78 9.35 3.10 -3.93
C GLU A 78 10.49 4.09 -3.68
N ASN A 79 11.68 3.79 -4.24
CA ASN A 79 12.87 4.64 -4.12
C ASN A 79 13.23 5.00 -2.66
N GLU A 80 13.07 4.07 -1.71
CA GLU A 80 13.25 4.31 -0.27
C GLU A 80 14.60 4.94 0.10
N GLU A 81 15.67 4.64 -0.63
CA GLU A 81 17.00 5.23 -0.41
C GLU A 81 17.06 6.73 -0.68
N SER A 82 16.17 7.22 -1.55
CA SER A 82 16.03 8.66 -1.84
C SER A 82 15.06 9.36 -0.87
N LEU A 83 14.33 8.60 -0.05
CA LEU A 83 13.37 9.16 0.88
C LEU A 83 14.05 9.70 2.14
N PRO A 84 13.63 10.88 2.65
CA PRO A 84 14.08 11.38 3.95
C PRO A 84 13.73 10.40 5.08
N LYS A 85 14.57 10.36 6.13
CA LYS A 85 14.30 9.54 7.33
C LYS A 85 12.94 9.85 7.99
N ASP A 86 12.41 11.04 7.77
CA ASP A 86 11.14 11.54 8.27
C ASP A 86 10.07 11.68 7.18
N TRP A 87 10.10 10.85 6.14
CA TRP A 87 9.20 10.89 4.97
C TRP A 87 7.70 11.02 5.32
N ILE A 88 7.27 10.53 6.49
CA ILE A 88 5.92 10.72 7.06
C ILE A 88 5.50 12.19 7.15
N ARG A 89 6.43 13.15 7.19
CA ARG A 89 6.12 14.58 7.23
C ARG A 89 5.91 15.19 5.84
N ARG A 90 6.31 14.50 4.77
CA ARG A 90 6.24 15.01 3.39
C ARG A 90 5.13 14.32 2.57
N PRO A 91 4.38 15.06 1.74
CA PRO A 91 3.50 14.45 0.75
C PRO A 91 4.31 13.73 -0.34
N GLY A 92 3.74 12.64 -0.91
CA GLY A 92 4.28 11.99 -2.12
C GLY A 92 5.05 10.67 -1.94
N CYS A 93 4.90 9.96 -0.83
CA CYS A 93 5.52 8.63 -0.68
C CYS A 93 4.58 7.56 -1.25
N LEU A 94 5.05 6.83 -2.27
CA LEU A 94 4.32 5.75 -2.93
C LEU A 94 5.00 4.40 -2.68
N VAL A 95 4.22 3.33 -2.79
CA VAL A 95 4.69 1.93 -2.75
C VAL A 95 4.91 1.43 -4.16
N GLY A 96 6.10 0.89 -4.40
CA GLY A 96 6.43 0.19 -5.64
C GLY A 96 6.16 -1.30 -5.50
N ILE A 97 5.55 -1.92 -6.52
CA ILE A 97 5.64 -3.38 -6.69
C ILE A 97 6.98 -3.61 -7.37
N GLY A 98 7.93 -4.19 -6.65
CA GLY A 98 9.32 -4.28 -7.06
C GLY A 98 9.49 -4.80 -8.49
N THR A 99 9.86 -3.91 -9.41
CA THR A 99 10.81 -4.29 -10.44
C THR A 99 12.08 -4.64 -9.69
N ARG A 100 12.51 -5.90 -9.77
CA ARG A 100 13.71 -6.39 -9.11
C ARG A 100 14.82 -5.36 -9.26
N ARG A 101 15.49 -5.00 -8.17
CA ARG A 101 16.85 -4.46 -8.26
C ARG A 101 17.71 -5.58 -8.84
N ILE A 102 17.80 -5.63 -10.17
CA ILE A 102 18.85 -6.38 -10.84
C ILE A 102 20.09 -5.51 -10.68
N TRP A 103 20.84 -5.77 -9.62
CA TRP A 103 22.15 -5.18 -9.43
C TRP A 103 23.06 -5.72 -10.53
N HIS A 104 23.43 -4.87 -11.49
CA HIS A 104 24.51 -5.15 -12.43
C HIS A 104 25.79 -4.52 -11.88
N PRO A 105 26.82 -5.30 -11.52
CA PRO A 105 28.16 -4.76 -11.34
C PRO A 105 28.73 -4.38 -12.71
N GLY A 106 29.15 -3.13 -12.83
CA GLY A 106 30.05 -2.64 -13.87
C GLY A 106 31.29 -2.06 -13.23
#